data_AF-N1R3I7-F1
#
_entry.id   AF-N1R3I7-F1
#
_cell.length_a   1.000
_cell.length_b   1.000
_cell.length_c   1.000
_cell.angle_alpha   90.00
_cell.angle_beta   90.00
_cell.angle_gamma   90.00
#
_symmetry.space_group_name_H-M   'P 1'
#
loop_
_entity.id
_entity.type
_entity.pdbx_description
1 polymer ?
#
loop_
_entity_poly.entity_id
_entity_poly.type
_entity_poly.pdbx_seq_one_letter_code
_entity_poly.pdbx_strand_id
1 'polypeptide(L)'
;METLCRQAYGARMYRLLGLYLQSKLIMLVVVSVLISVLWLFTEPILLCLHQEPEVSHTATVFILYQVPGLFAYSFLQCLMRYLPAQSIVVPLVVCSMVPFVLHISVNYLLVNVVGLCLTVASLAISATFNHIKYCNI
;
A
#
# COMPACT_ATOMS: atom_id res chain seq x y z
N MET A 1 -15.87 6.63 -7.70
CA MET A 1 -15.77 5.80 -8.93
C MET A 1 -16.70 4.60 -8.88
N GLU A 2 -16.87 3.96 -7.71
CA GLU A 2 -17.74 2.78 -7.54
C GLU A 2 -19.20 3.04 -7.92
N THR A 3 -19.76 4.19 -7.52
CA THR A 3 -21.14 4.58 -7.87
C THR A 3 -21.32 4.77 -9.37
N LEU A 4 -20.44 5.52 -10.03
CA LEU A 4 -20.44 5.74 -11.48
C LEU A 4 -20.22 4.45 -12.27
N CYS A 5 -19.31 3.58 -11.83
CA CYS A 5 -19.07 2.29 -12.49
C CYS A 5 -20.28 1.37 -12.38
N ARG A 6 -20.93 1.31 -11.20
CA ARG A 6 -22.13 0.50 -10.98
C ARG A 6 -23.33 1.02 -11.78
N GLN A 7 -23.50 2.34 -11.86
CA GLN A 7 -24.53 2.98 -12.71
C GLN A 7 -24.29 2.72 -14.20
N ALA A 8 -23.05 2.91 -14.68
CA ALA A 8 -22.68 2.64 -16.07
C ALA A 8 -22.84 1.16 -16.43
N TYR A 9 -22.52 0.25 -15.52
CA TYR A 9 -22.75 -1.19 -15.69
C TYR A 9 -24.25 -1.52 -15.77
N GLY A 10 -25.07 -0.96 -14.87
CA GLY A 10 -26.53 -1.09 -14.93
C GLY A 10 -27.15 -0.52 -16.22
N ALA A 11 -26.58 0.57 -16.74
CA ALA A 11 -26.95 1.17 -18.03
C ALA A 11 -26.34 0.45 -19.25
N ARG A 12 -25.67 -0.70 -19.07
CA ARG A 12 -24.99 -1.50 -20.11
C ARG A 12 -23.93 -0.74 -20.91
N MET A 13 -23.33 0.30 -20.33
CA MET A 13 -22.29 1.12 -20.95
C MET A 13 -20.88 0.53 -20.76
N TYR A 14 -20.68 -0.73 -21.17
CA TYR A 14 -19.43 -1.46 -20.91
C TYR A 14 -18.19 -0.82 -21.56
N ARG A 15 -18.35 -0.18 -22.73
CA ARG A 15 -17.25 0.51 -23.42
C ARG A 15 -16.71 1.70 -22.60
N LEU A 16 -17.62 2.47 -22.00
CA LEU A 16 -17.24 3.61 -21.16
C LEU A 16 -16.54 3.13 -19.89
N LEU A 17 -17.01 2.02 -19.30
CA LEU A 17 -16.41 1.40 -18.13
C LEU A 17 -14.97 0.91 -18.40
N GLY A 18 -14.70 0.35 -19.58
CA GLY A 18 -13.35 -0.03 -20.02
C GLY A 18 -12.41 1.16 -20.22
N LEU A 19 -12.89 2.24 -20.85
CA LEU A 19 -12.10 3.48 -21.05
C LEU A 19 -11.74 4.14 -19.71
N TYR A 20 -12.66 4.17 -18.75
CA TYR A 20 -12.38 4.66 -17.41
C TYR A 20 -11.33 3.83 -16.68
N LEU A 21 -11.38 2.50 -16.82
CA LEU A 21 -10.38 1.60 -16.25
C LEU A 21 -8.99 1.86 -16.84
N GLN A 22 -8.88 1.97 -18.17
CA GLN A 22 -7.61 2.25 -18.84
C GLN A 22 -7.03 3.60 -18.43
N SER A 23 -7.86 4.65 -18.40
CA SER A 23 -7.44 5.98 -17.93
C SER A 23 -6.93 5.96 -16.50
N LYS A 24 -7.61 5.23 -15.60
CA LYS A 24 -7.15 5.08 -14.21
C LYS A 24 -5.86 4.30 -14.09
N LEU A 25 -5.71 3.21 -14.84
CA LEU A 25 -4.48 2.41 -14.86
C LEU A 25 -3.30 3.26 -15.33
N ILE A 26 -3.45 4.03 -16.41
CA ILE A 26 -2.40 4.92 -16.91
C ILE A 26 -2.04 5.96 -15.85
N MET A 27 -3.03 6.62 -15.23
CA MET A 27 -2.79 7.60 -14.17
C MET A 27 -2.00 6.99 -13.00
N LEU A 28 -2.37 5.79 -12.56
CA LEU A 28 -1.70 5.11 -11.45
C LEU A 28 -0.29 4.64 -11.80
N VAL A 29 -0.06 4.17 -13.04
CA VAL A 29 1.28 3.82 -13.52
C VAL A 29 2.17 5.06 -13.53
N VAL A 30 1.69 6.18 -14.07
CA VAL A 30 2.46 7.45 -14.09
C VAL A 30 2.83 7.89 -12.68
N VAL A 31 1.88 7.88 -11.74
CA VAL A 31 2.15 8.22 -10.34
C VAL A 31 3.14 7.24 -9.70
N SER A 32 3.01 5.94 -9.99
CA SER A 32 3.93 4.91 -9.48
C SER A 32 5.36 5.11 -9.99
N VAL A 33 5.52 5.51 -11.26
CA VAL A 33 6.83 5.86 -11.82
C VAL A 33 7.42 7.08 -11.11
N LEU A 34 6.64 8.14 -10.88
CA LEU A 34 7.13 9.32 -10.16
C LEU A 34 7.58 9.00 -8.73
N ILE A 35 6.80 8.16 -8.02
CA ILE A 35 7.17 7.69 -6.68
C ILE A 35 8.44 6.84 -6.73
N SER A 36 8.57 5.95 -7.72
CA SER A 36 9.76 5.11 -7.89
C SER A 36 11.01 5.95 -8.15
N VAL A 37 10.89 7.03 -8.93
CA VAL A 37 11.99 7.98 -9.15
C VAL A 37 12.36 8.71 -7.86
N LEU A 38 11.37 9.17 -7.08
CA LEU A 38 11.62 9.76 -5.76
C LEU A 38 12.35 8.78 -4.83
N TRP A 39 12.00 7.50 -4.88
CA TRP A 39 12.61 6.46 -4.07
C TRP A 39 14.09 6.24 -4.38
N LEU A 40 14.55 6.48 -5.61
CA LEU A 40 15.99 6.46 -5.96
C LEU A 40 16.80 7.51 -5.18
N PHE A 41 16.17 8.59 -4.73
CA PHE A 41 16.82 9.64 -3.94
C PHE A 41 16.70 9.41 -2.43
N THR A 42 16.21 8.26 -1.97
CA THR A 42 15.98 8.04 -0.53
C THR A 42 17.28 8.03 0.27
N GLU A 43 18.33 7.41 -0.24
CA GLU A 43 19.65 7.37 0.43
C GLU A 43 20.24 8.76 0.70
N PRO A 44 20.38 9.67 -0.30
CA PRO A 44 20.89 11.00 -0.05
C PRO A 44 19.96 11.85 0.84
N ILE A 45 18.64 11.64 0.77
CA ILE A 45 17.69 12.32 1.67
C ILE A 45 17.92 11.89 3.12
N LEU A 46 18.07 10.59 3.39
CA LEU A 46 18.32 10.07 4.74
C LEU A 46 19.69 10.52 5.29
N LEU A 47 20.72 10.53 4.45
CA LEU A 47 22.03 11.06 4.81
C LEU A 47 21.97 12.57 5.14
N CYS A 48 21.18 13.35 4.39
CA CYS A 48 20.96 14.77 4.66
C CYS A 48 20.26 15.00 6.02
N LEU A 49 19.39 14.07 6.42
CA LEU A 49 18.74 14.05 7.74
C LEU A 49 19.66 13.55 8.87
N HIS A 50 20.97 13.44 8.63
CA HIS A 50 21.98 12.95 9.59
C HIS A 50 21.70 11.52 10.11
N GLN A 51 21.08 10.66 9.28
CA GLN A 51 20.98 9.23 9.60
C GLN A 51 22.32 8.53 9.40
N GLU A 52 22.55 7.46 10.17
CA GLU A 52 23.74 6.62 10.04
C GLU A 52 23.82 6.00 8.62
N PRO A 53 25.01 5.97 7.97
CA PRO A 53 25.15 5.47 6.62
C PRO A 53 24.66 4.02 6.43
N GLU A 54 24.89 3.15 7.40
CA GLU A 54 24.43 1.75 7.35
C GLU A 54 22.89 1.64 7.38
N VAL A 55 22.23 2.47 8.20
CA VAL A 55 20.77 2.53 8.28
C VAL A 55 20.19 3.10 6.99
N SER A 56 20.78 4.17 6.45
CA SER A 56 20.37 4.78 5.18
C SER A 56 20.46 3.82 4.00
N HIS A 57 21.57 3.09 3.89
CA HIS A 57 21.77 2.09 2.85
C HIS A 57 20.76 0.93 2.97
N THR A 58 20.57 0.41 4.19
CA THR A 58 19.60 -0.68 4.43
C THR A 58 18.17 -0.26 4.11
N ALA A 59 17.76 0.94 4.50
CA ALA A 59 16.46 1.51 4.19
C ALA A 59 16.27 1.69 2.67
N THR A 60 17.30 2.13 1.96
CA THR A 60 17.26 2.32 0.50
C THR A 60 17.12 0.98 -0.22
N VAL A 61 17.90 -0.02 0.16
CA VAL A 61 17.77 -1.38 -0.38
C VAL A 61 16.36 -1.93 -0.16
N PHE A 62 15.81 -1.76 1.05
CA PHE A 62 14.43 -2.16 1.36
C PHE A 62 13.41 -1.48 0.45
N ILE A 63 13.53 -0.18 0.23
CA ILE A 63 12.62 0.60 -0.63
C ILE A 63 12.74 0.16 -2.10
N LEU A 64 13.94 -0.15 -2.58
CA LEU A 64 14.15 -0.67 -3.94
C LEU A 64 13.44 -2.02 -4.16
N TYR A 65 13.47 -2.92 -3.18
CA TYR A 65 12.67 -4.16 -3.22
C TYR A 65 11.16 -3.90 -3.21
N GLN A 66 10.72 -2.76 -2.68
CA GLN A 66 9.31 -2.38 -2.63
C GLN A 66 8.79 -1.81 -3.96
N VAL A 67 9.67 -1.35 -4.86
CA VAL A 67 9.32 -0.78 -6.19
C VAL A 67 8.40 -1.71 -7.00
N PRO A 68 8.73 -2.99 -7.25
CA PRO A 68 7.81 -3.89 -7.96
C PRO A 68 6.46 -4.07 -7.24
N GLY A 69 6.47 -4.05 -5.90
CA GLY A 69 5.26 -4.10 -5.09
C GLY A 69 4.35 -2.88 -5.30
N LEU A 70 4.91 -1.69 -5.54
CA LEU A 70 4.16 -0.47 -5.82
C LEU A 70 3.32 -0.60 -7.09
N PHE A 71 3.90 -1.13 -8.18
CA PHE A 71 3.16 -1.35 -9.43
C PHE A 71 2.06 -2.40 -9.27
N ALA A 72 2.36 -3.51 -8.58
CA ALA A 72 1.37 -4.55 -8.29
C ALA A 72 0.21 -4.00 -7.45
N TYR A 73 0.50 -3.19 -6.44
CA TYR A 73 -0.51 -2.54 -5.60
C TYR A 73 -1.38 -1.56 -6.38
N SER A 74 -0.77 -0.72 -7.22
CA SER A 74 -1.49 0.21 -8.11
C SER A 74 -2.47 -0.52 -9.03
N PHE A 75 -2.04 -1.65 -9.63
CA PHE A 75 -2.93 -2.48 -10.43
C PHE A 75 -4.07 -3.10 -9.61
N LEU A 76 -3.75 -3.67 -8.44
CA LEU A 76 -4.75 -4.25 -7.55
C LEU A 76 -5.77 -3.20 -7.10
N GLN A 77 -5.36 -1.98 -6.79
CA GLN A 77 -6.25 -0.88 -6.40
C GLN A 77 -7.25 -0.47 -7.49
N CYS A 78 -6.87 -0.57 -8.77
CA CYS A 78 -7.80 -0.45 -9.89
C CYS A 78 -8.82 -1.58 -9.89
N LEU A 79 -8.33 -2.81 -9.77
CA LEU A 79 -9.14 -4.02 -9.82
C LEU A 79 -10.15 -4.08 -8.67
N MET A 80 -9.74 -3.66 -7.46
CA MET A 80 -10.59 -3.57 -6.26
C MET A 80 -11.80 -2.67 -6.45
N ARG A 81 -11.72 -1.65 -7.31
CA ARG A 81 -12.84 -0.73 -7.58
C ARG A 81 -13.66 -1.15 -8.80
N TYR A 82 -13.05 -1.88 -9.74
CA TYR A 82 -13.66 -2.27 -11.00
C TYR A 82 -14.49 -3.55 -10.87
N LEU A 83 -13.93 -4.63 -10.32
CA LEU A 83 -14.60 -5.94 -10.29
C LEU A 83 -15.86 -5.94 -9.40
N PRO A 84 -15.86 -5.35 -8.18
CA PRO A 84 -17.06 -5.33 -7.34
C PRO A 84 -18.20 -4.49 -7.94
N ALA A 85 -17.88 -3.49 -8.77
CA ALA A 85 -18.89 -2.72 -9.51
C ALA A 85 -19.67 -3.60 -10.51
N GLN A 86 -19.10 -4.73 -10.93
CA GLN A 86 -19.71 -5.74 -11.79
C GLN A 86 -20.21 -6.97 -11.03
N SER A 87 -20.29 -6.91 -9.69
CA SER A 87 -20.60 -8.05 -8.80
C SER A 87 -19.61 -9.22 -8.83
N ILE A 88 -18.37 -8.99 -9.29
CA ILE A 88 -17.29 -9.99 -9.31
C ILE A 88 -16.36 -9.70 -8.14
N VAL A 89 -16.33 -10.56 -7.11
CA VAL A 89 -15.52 -10.33 -5.89
C VAL A 89 -14.54 -11.44 -5.57
N VAL A 90 -14.76 -12.65 -6.07
CA VAL A 90 -13.93 -13.83 -5.75
C VAL A 90 -12.45 -13.66 -6.13
N PRO A 91 -12.09 -13.21 -7.36
CA PRO A 91 -10.68 -13.05 -7.73
C PRO A 91 -9.97 -12.02 -6.85
N LEU A 92 -10.73 -11.01 -6.40
CA LEU A 92 -10.22 -9.93 -5.61
C LEU A 92 -9.82 -10.38 -4.20
N VAL A 93 -10.67 -11.20 -3.58
CA VAL A 93 -10.42 -11.79 -2.27
C VAL A 93 -9.20 -12.69 -2.31
N VAL A 94 -9.07 -13.53 -3.35
CA VAL A 94 -7.89 -14.40 -3.48
C VAL A 94 -6.61 -13.58 -3.63
N CYS A 95 -6.61 -12.56 -4.49
CA CYS A 95 -5.44 -11.70 -4.69
C CYS A 95 -5.05 -10.88 -3.45
N SER A 96 -6.01 -10.51 -2.58
CA SER A 96 -5.73 -9.74 -1.35
C SER A 96 -5.26 -10.61 -0.19
N MET A 97 -5.55 -11.91 -0.19
CA MET A 97 -5.04 -12.85 0.82
C MET A 97 -3.53 -13.08 0.70
N VAL A 98 -2.98 -13.08 -0.51
CA VAL A 98 -1.53 -13.28 -0.73
C VAL A 98 -0.67 -12.23 0.00
N PRO A 99 -0.84 -10.91 -0.22
CA PRO A 99 -0.07 -9.90 0.50
C PRO A 99 -0.36 -9.90 2.00
N PHE A 100 -1.57 -10.28 2.44
CA PHE A 100 -1.89 -10.40 3.86
C PHE A 100 -1.09 -11.50 4.55
N VAL A 101 -1.02 -12.70 3.95
CA VAL A 101 -0.23 -13.81 4.48
C VAL A 101 1.26 -13.49 4.47
N LEU A 102 1.75 -12.85 3.40
CA LEU A 102 3.14 -12.38 3.33
C LEU A 102 3.44 -11.36 4.43
N HIS A 103 2.54 -10.41 4.67
CA HIS A 103 2.70 -9.42 5.73
C HIS A 103 2.77 -10.07 7.12
N ILE A 104 1.89 -11.04 7.41
CA ILE A 104 1.94 -11.80 8.67
C ILE A 104 3.26 -12.56 8.80
N SER A 105 3.69 -13.23 7.73
CA SER A 105 4.90 -14.07 7.73
C SER A 105 6.16 -13.22 7.94
N VAL A 106 6.27 -12.08 7.26
CA VAL A 106 7.38 -11.13 7.42
C VAL A 106 7.38 -10.53 8.82
N ASN A 107 6.22 -10.11 9.33
CA ASN A 107 6.14 -9.53 10.67
C ASN A 107 6.49 -10.56 11.75
N TYR A 108 6.06 -11.81 11.60
CA TYR A 108 6.43 -12.92 12.48
C TYR A 108 7.94 -13.18 12.45
N LEU A 109 8.54 -13.24 11.27
CA LEU A 109 9.98 -13.43 11.10
C LEU A 109 10.77 -12.28 11.74
N LEU A 110 10.34 -11.04 11.53
CA LEU A 110 11.01 -9.85 12.06
C LEU A 110 10.99 -9.84 13.60
N VAL A 111 9.84 -10.18 14.20
CA VAL A 111 9.69 -10.27 15.65
C VAL A 111 10.56 -11.39 16.25
N ASN A 112 10.58 -12.57 15.62
CA ASN A 112 11.28 -13.73 16.19
C ASN A 112 12.79 -13.78 15.89
N VAL A 113 13.25 -13.18 14.78
CA VAL A 113 14.64 -13.28 14.33
C VAL A 113 15.44 -12.01 14.68
N VAL A 114 14.83 -10.82 14.59
CA VAL A 114 15.55 -9.55 14.76
C VAL A 114 15.51 -9.04 16.20
N GLY A 115 14.64 -9.57 17.07
CA GLY A 115 14.62 -9.28 18.51
C GLY A 115 14.35 -7.82 18.89
N LEU A 116 14.13 -6.94 17.91
CA LEU A 116 13.75 -5.55 18.13
C LEU A 116 12.23 -5.41 18.06
N CYS A 117 11.67 -4.68 19.03
CA CYS A 117 10.40 -3.95 18.93
C CYS A 117 9.11 -4.64 19.40
N LEU A 118 9.13 -5.42 20.50
CA LEU A 118 7.93 -5.49 21.34
C LEU A 118 7.78 -4.23 22.22
N THR A 119 8.89 -3.61 22.63
CA THR A 119 8.89 -2.47 23.56
C THR A 119 8.37 -1.17 22.93
N VAL A 120 8.72 -0.85 21.68
CA VAL A 120 8.27 0.41 21.04
C VAL A 120 6.83 0.31 20.52
N ALA A 121 6.44 -0.85 19.98
CA ALA A 121 5.08 -1.10 19.51
C ALA A 121 4.05 -1.14 20.65
N SER A 122 4.39 -1.74 21.79
CA SER A 122 3.51 -1.75 22.98
C SER A 122 3.38 -0.35 23.62
N LEU A 123 4.46 0.44 23.68
CA LEU A 123 4.42 1.79 24.24
C LEU A 123 3.55 2.75 23.42
N ALA A 124 3.58 2.65 22.08
CA ALA A 124 2.74 3.46 21.19
C ALA A 124 1.24 3.14 21.35
N ILE A 125 0.89 1.87 21.53
CA ILE A 125 -0.50 1.44 21.80
C ILE A 125 -0.97 1.96 23.16
N SER A 126 -0.14 1.86 24.22
CA SER A 126 -0.47 2.43 25.54
C SER A 126 -0.61 3.95 25.54
N ALA A 127 0.23 4.68 24.80
CA ALA A 127 0.13 6.13 24.69
C ALA A 127 -1.15 6.59 23.96
N THR A 128 -1.55 5.85 22.92
CA THR A 128 -2.76 6.16 22.13
C THR A 128 -4.04 5.91 22.94
N PHE A 129 -4.08 4.88 23.79
CA PHE A 129 -5.23 4.61 24.66
C PHE A 129 -5.42 5.66 25.77
N ASN A 130 -4.33 6.27 26.26
CA ASN A 130 -4.42 7.29 27.31
C ASN A 130 -4.94 8.63 26.78
N HIS A 131 -4.71 8.96 25.51
CA HIS A 131 -5.21 10.21 24.91
C HIS A 131 -6.74 10.19 24.64
N ILE A 132 -7.36 9.01 24.54
CA ILE A 132 -8.82 8.87 24.34
C ILE A 132 -9.60 9.09 25.65
N LYS A 133 -8.97 8.96 26.82
CA LYS A 133 -9.65 9.24 28.11
C LYS A 133 -9.77 10.73 28.47
N TYR A 134 -8.96 11.61 27.87
CA TYR A 134 -9.00 13.05 28.19
C TYR A 134 -9.95 13.88 27.32
N CYS A 135 -10.64 13.27 26.36
CA CYS A 135 -11.63 13.96 25.50
C CYS A 135 -13.08 13.52 25.82
N ASN A 136 -13.36 13.15 27.08
CA ASN A 136 -14.72 12.94 27.57
C ASN A 136 -14.83 13.20 29.09
N ILE A 137 -14.38 14.39 29.51
CA ILE A 137 -14.84 15.10 30.71
C ILE A 137 -15.08 16.55 30.30
#